data_AF-A0A9D1W0J6-F1
#
_entry.id   AF-A0A9D1W0J6-F1
#
_cell.length_a   1.000
_cell.length_b   1.000
_cell.length_c   1.000
_cell.angle_alpha   90.00
_cell.angle_beta   90.00
_cell.angle_gamma   90.00
#
_symmetry.space_group_name_H-M   'P 1'
#
loop_
_entity.id
_entity.type
_entity.pdbx_description
1 polymer ?
#
loop_
_entity_poly.entity_id
_entity_poly.type
_entity_poly.pdbx_seq_one_letter_code
_entity_poly.pdbx_strand_id
1 'polypeptide(L)'
;MVFIDAVTIIAAIALAGLGIFVGFGRTLEFFTKGIFGFIISVLFCAAFGGLIAGIGPVAEGINWLNAKLGEAWEFLATIHLATVIYYVILFVAVQLLRLLVVKCISHLFSLDVLPMRILNGALGAVLMVAAVFLLLLLVFAIVAVFGDTAAVQNFAESIEGTFLGTLYTHNPVQLSAIFGGAAA
;
A
#
# COMPACT_ATOMS: atom_id res chain seq x y z
N MET A 1 24.60 -12.32 -16.16
CA MET A 1 24.65 -12.33 -14.68
C MET A 1 25.25 -11.04 -14.14
N VAL A 2 26.58 -10.80 -14.22
CA VAL A 2 27.22 -9.56 -13.69
C VAL A 2 26.63 -8.24 -14.22
N PHE A 3 26.21 -8.19 -15.49
CA PHE A 3 25.62 -6.99 -16.08
C PHE A 3 24.29 -6.57 -15.41
N ILE A 4 23.40 -7.52 -15.13
CA ILE A 4 22.10 -7.25 -14.50
C ILE A 4 22.30 -6.79 -13.05
N ASP A 5 23.23 -7.40 -12.33
CA ASP A 5 23.58 -7.00 -10.96
C ASP A 5 24.23 -5.60 -10.94
N ALA A 6 25.10 -5.29 -11.90
CA ALA A 6 25.67 -3.95 -12.02
C ALA A 6 24.59 -2.88 -12.31
N VAL A 7 23.64 -3.18 -13.21
CA VAL A 7 22.53 -2.26 -13.53
C VAL A 7 21.62 -2.05 -12.32
N THR A 8 21.32 -3.09 -11.55
CA THR A 8 20.47 -2.97 -10.35
C THR A 8 21.13 -2.15 -9.26
N ILE A 9 22.44 -2.31 -9.05
CA ILE A 9 23.20 -1.48 -8.10
C ILE A 9 23.23 -0.02 -8.54
N ILE A 10 23.50 0.25 -9.83
CA ILE A 10 23.50 1.62 -10.37
C ILE A 10 22.11 2.25 -10.22
N ALA A 11 21.05 1.51 -10.52
CA ALA A 11 19.68 1.96 -10.32
C ALA A 11 19.38 2.25 -8.84
N ALA A 12 19.82 1.40 -7.91
CA ALA A 12 19.65 1.62 -6.48
C ALA A 12 20.39 2.89 -5.99
N ILE A 13 21.60 3.14 -6.47
CA ILE A 13 22.37 4.35 -6.14
C ILE A 13 21.68 5.59 -6.73
N ALA A 14 21.20 5.52 -7.98
CA ALA A 14 20.47 6.62 -8.61
C ALA A 14 19.16 6.94 -7.87
N LEU A 15 18.42 5.91 -7.43
CA LEU A 15 17.22 6.05 -6.62
C LEU A 15 17.53 6.60 -5.23
N ALA A 16 18.61 6.14 -4.58
CA ALA A 16 19.06 6.69 -3.31
C ALA A 16 19.38 8.19 -3.45
N GLY A 17 20.12 8.56 -4.50
CA GLY A 17 20.43 9.96 -4.81
C GLY A 17 19.16 10.79 -5.01
N LEU A 18 18.22 10.31 -5.83
CA LEU A 18 16.91 10.94 -5.99
C LEU A 18 16.17 11.09 -4.66
N GLY A 19 16.22 10.08 -3.78
CA GLY A 19 15.59 10.14 -2.46
C GLY A 19 16.21 11.20 -1.54
N ILE A 20 17.53 11.41 -1.63
CA ILE A 20 18.20 12.51 -0.91
C ILE A 20 17.70 13.88 -1.41
N PHE A 21 17.59 14.06 -2.73
CA PHE A 21 17.16 15.33 -3.32
C PHE A 21 15.66 15.61 -3.11
N VAL A 22 14.82 14.58 -3.19
CA VAL A 22 13.37 14.70 -3.04
C VAL A 22 12.98 14.84 -1.57
N GLY A 23 13.69 14.17 -0.67
CA GLY A 23 13.44 14.15 0.76
C GLY A 23 12.32 13.17 1.17
N PHE A 24 12.34 12.77 2.44
CA PHE A 24 11.42 11.82 3.05
C PHE A 24 9.96 12.23 2.93
N GLY A 25 9.61 13.48 3.28
CA GLY A 25 8.23 13.94 3.28
C GLY A 25 7.55 13.79 1.91
N ARG A 26 8.26 14.19 0.86
CA ARG A 26 7.77 14.17 -0.51
C ARG A 26 7.79 12.76 -1.12
N THR A 27 8.76 11.93 -0.73
CA THR A 27 8.81 10.51 -1.12
C THR A 27 7.67 9.72 -0.46
N LEU A 28 7.37 9.99 0.82
CA LEU A 28 6.27 9.38 1.55
C LEU A 28 4.92 9.81 0.96
N GLU A 29 4.75 11.08 0.60
CA GLU A 29 3.60 11.56 -0.17
C GLU A 29 3.41 10.85 -1.50
N PHE A 30 4.50 10.60 -2.25
CA PHE A 30 4.42 9.93 -3.53
C PHE A 30 3.99 8.47 -3.39
N PHE A 31 4.57 7.72 -2.44
CA PHE A 31 4.23 6.31 -2.24
C PHE A 31 2.85 6.07 -1.62
N THR A 32 2.40 7.00 -0.78
CA THR A 32 1.06 6.90 -0.18
C THR A 32 -0.05 7.42 -1.10
N LYS A 33 0.30 8.09 -2.21
CA LYS A 33 -0.63 8.44 -3.29
C LYS A 33 -0.83 7.24 -4.22
N GLY A 34 -2.04 7.10 -4.77
CA GLY A 34 -2.37 6.05 -5.75
C GLY A 34 -2.80 4.71 -5.15
N ILE A 35 -2.40 3.61 -5.80
CA ILE A 35 -2.91 2.25 -5.54
C ILE A 35 -2.50 1.74 -4.14
N PHE A 36 -1.26 1.98 -3.70
CA PHE A 36 -0.84 1.62 -2.33
C PHE A 36 -1.64 2.38 -1.25
N GLY A 37 -1.94 3.64 -1.53
CA GLY A 37 -2.83 4.46 -0.72
C GLY A 37 -4.20 3.79 -0.53
N PHE A 38 -4.78 3.36 -1.65
CA PHE A 38 -6.05 2.66 -1.68
C PHE A 38 -6.00 1.33 -0.91
N ILE A 39 -5.01 0.47 -1.19
CA ILE A 39 -4.86 -0.86 -0.58
C ILE A 39 -4.76 -0.75 0.95
N ILE A 40 -3.89 0.13 1.47
CA ILE A 40 -3.74 0.30 2.92
C ILE A 40 -5.06 0.80 3.54
N SER A 41 -5.83 1.63 2.84
CA SER A 41 -7.11 2.14 3.37
C SER A 41 -8.14 1.02 3.45
N VAL A 42 -8.20 0.17 2.43
CA VAL A 42 -9.07 -1.01 2.42
C VAL A 42 -8.68 -1.96 3.55
N LEU A 43 -7.39 -2.26 3.72
CA LEU A 43 -6.89 -3.11 4.80
C LEU A 43 -7.19 -2.52 6.18
N PHE A 44 -7.02 -1.21 6.35
CA PHE A 44 -7.35 -0.54 7.61
C PHE A 44 -8.85 -0.60 7.91
N CYS A 45 -9.71 -0.36 6.91
CA CYS A 45 -11.15 -0.51 7.06
C CYS A 45 -11.55 -1.96 7.38
N ALA A 46 -10.93 -2.96 6.75
CA ALA A 46 -11.20 -4.36 7.04
C ALA A 46 -10.75 -4.76 8.46
N ALA A 47 -9.57 -4.31 8.90
CA ALA A 47 -9.02 -4.67 10.20
C ALA A 47 -9.67 -3.92 11.37
N PHE A 48 -9.96 -2.62 11.20
CA PHE A 48 -10.43 -1.75 12.28
C PHE A 48 -11.90 -1.35 12.15
N GLY A 49 -12.55 -1.57 11.01
CA GLY A 49 -13.94 -1.17 10.80
C GLY A 49 -14.92 -1.83 11.75
N GLY A 50 -14.73 -3.12 12.06
CA GLY A 50 -15.55 -3.79 13.08
C GLY A 50 -15.38 -3.20 14.48
N LEU A 51 -14.15 -2.83 14.86
CA LEU A 51 -13.86 -2.21 16.16
C LEU A 51 -14.46 -0.80 16.25
N ILE A 52 -14.38 -0.02 15.18
CA ILE A 52 -14.93 1.34 15.12
C ILE A 52 -16.46 1.30 15.09
N ALA A 53 -17.08 0.31 14.43
CA ALA A 53 -18.52 0.11 14.43
C ALA A 53 -19.09 -0.18 15.84
N GLY A 54 -18.28 -0.75 16.74
CA GLY A 54 -18.67 -1.03 18.12
C GLY A 54 -18.62 0.18 19.06
N ILE A 55 -18.12 1.34 18.61
CA ILE A 55 -18.08 2.56 19.41
C ILE A 55 -19.49 3.15 19.52
N GLY A 56 -19.97 3.45 20.73
CA GLY A 56 -21.35 3.88 21.02
C GLY A 56 -21.93 4.91 20.04
N PRO A 57 -21.29 6.08 19.85
CA PRO A 57 -21.72 7.08 18.87
C PRO A 57 -21.84 6.59 17.42
N VAL A 58 -20.99 5.64 17.01
CA VAL A 58 -20.98 5.08 15.65
C VAL A 58 -22.07 4.03 15.48
N ALA A 59 -22.24 3.17 16.48
CA ALA A 59 -23.31 2.18 16.53
C ALA A 59 -24.70 2.83 16.53
N GLU A 60 -24.86 3.92 17.30
CA GLU A 60 -26.09 4.73 17.33
C GLU A 60 -26.38 5.37 15.95
N GLY A 61 -25.34 5.88 15.28
CA GLY A 61 -25.46 6.42 13.92
C GLY A 61 -25.89 5.36 12.90
N ILE A 62 -25.34 4.14 12.97
CA ILE A 62 -25.72 3.02 12.09
C ILE A 62 -27.18 2.61 12.35
N ASN A 63 -27.58 2.52 13.61
CA ASN A 63 -28.95 2.16 13.99
C ASN A 63 -29.97 3.22 13.56
N TRP A 64 -29.63 4.51 13.73
CA TRP A 64 -30.45 5.61 13.24
C TRP A 64 -30.61 5.57 11.71
N LEU A 65 -29.53 5.30 10.98
CA LEU A 65 -29.56 5.20 9.53
C LEU A 65 -30.38 3.98 9.07
N ASN A 66 -30.23 2.84 9.74
CA ASN A 66 -31.05 1.64 9.48
C ASN A 66 -32.53 1.88 9.74
N ALA A 67 -32.90 2.57 10.82
CA ALA A 67 -34.30 2.89 11.12
C ALA A 67 -34.91 3.81 10.04
N LYS A 68 -34.18 4.87 9.65
CA LYS A 68 -34.58 5.79 8.56
C LYS A 68 -34.75 5.10 7.20
N LEU A 69 -33.85 4.16 6.87
CA LEU A 69 -33.87 3.45 5.59
C LEU A 69 -34.93 2.34 5.57
N GLY A 70 -35.16 1.66 6.71
CA GLY A 70 -36.22 0.66 6.86
C GLY A 70 -37.62 1.27 6.81
N GLU A 71 -37.79 2.50 7.31
CA GLU A 71 -39.05 3.25 7.21
C GLU A 71 -39.36 3.69 5.75
N ALA A 72 -38.32 3.89 4.93
CA ALA A 72 -38.46 4.25 3.53
C ALA A 72 -38.74 3.03 2.62
N TRP A 73 -38.08 1.88 2.87
CA TRP A 73 -38.32 0.61 2.17
C TRP A 73 -37.73 -0.59 2.95
N GLU A 74 -38.57 -1.59 3.31
CA GLU A 74 -38.15 -2.81 4.04
C GLU A 74 -37.00 -3.58 3.36
N PHE A 75 -36.93 -3.54 2.03
CA PHE A 75 -35.86 -4.18 1.25
C PHE A 75 -34.46 -3.61 1.54
N LEU A 76 -34.34 -2.31 1.83
CA LEU A 76 -33.06 -1.67 2.16
C LEU A 76 -32.56 -2.07 3.55
N ALA A 77 -33.46 -2.39 4.47
CA ALA A 77 -33.13 -2.91 5.79
C ALA A 77 -32.59 -4.36 5.70
N THR A 78 -33.14 -5.20 4.82
CA THR A 78 -32.68 -6.58 4.62
C THR A 78 -31.23 -6.67 4.13
N ILE A 79 -30.80 -5.75 3.26
CA ILE A 79 -29.44 -5.73 2.69
C ILE A 79 -28.38 -5.19 3.67
N HIS A 80 -28.77 -4.71 4.86
CA HIS A 80 -27.87 -4.00 5.77
C HIS A 80 -27.16 -2.83 5.05
N LEU A 81 -27.91 -2.07 4.24
CA LEU A 81 -27.37 -0.96 3.45
C LEU A 81 -26.65 0.07 4.36
N ALA A 82 -27.10 0.25 5.60
CA ALA A 82 -26.41 1.13 6.54
C ALA A 82 -24.99 0.65 6.89
N THR A 83 -24.74 -0.66 6.94
CA THR A 83 -23.40 -1.21 7.15
C THR A 83 -22.51 -0.94 5.94
N VAL A 84 -23.05 -1.08 4.73
CA VAL A 84 -22.32 -0.74 3.49
C VAL A 84 -21.99 0.75 3.46
N ILE A 85 -22.97 1.61 3.73
CA ILE A 85 -22.78 3.07 3.80
C ILE A 85 -21.76 3.42 4.88
N TYR A 86 -21.81 2.77 6.04
CA TYR A 86 -20.82 2.94 7.10
C TYR A 86 -19.40 2.65 6.61
N TYR A 87 -19.15 1.52 5.94
CA TYR A 87 -17.82 1.20 5.42
C TYR A 87 -17.38 2.16 4.32
N VAL A 88 -18.29 2.65 3.49
CA VAL A 88 -17.98 3.68 2.47
C VAL A 88 -17.57 4.99 3.14
N ILE A 89 -18.32 5.46 4.15
CA ILE A 89 -17.98 6.67 4.89
C ILE A 89 -16.66 6.50 5.64
N LEU A 90 -16.46 5.35 6.31
CA LEU A 90 -15.23 5.02 7.01
C LEU A 90 -14.03 5.04 6.05
N PHE A 91 -14.21 4.48 4.86
CA PHE A 91 -13.18 4.46 3.83
C PHE A 91 -12.79 5.87 3.39
N VAL A 92 -13.77 6.74 3.14
CA VAL A 92 -13.51 8.16 2.82
C VAL A 92 -12.82 8.87 4.00
N ALA A 93 -13.28 8.65 5.23
CA ALA A 93 -12.68 9.25 6.42
C ALA A 93 -11.22 8.82 6.62
N VAL A 94 -10.91 7.52 6.44
CA VAL A 94 -9.55 6.98 6.53
C VAL A 94 -8.67 7.54 5.40
N GLN A 95 -9.21 7.69 4.19
CA GLN A 95 -8.48 8.36 3.11
C GLN A 95 -8.14 9.82 3.44
N LEU A 96 -9.09 10.57 3.98
CA LEU A 96 -8.87 11.95 4.42
C LEU A 96 -7.85 12.02 5.55
N LEU A 97 -7.98 11.17 6.57
CA LEU A 97 -7.05 11.09 7.68
C LEU A 97 -5.64 10.77 7.21
N ARG A 98 -5.47 9.77 6.32
CA ARG A 98 -4.19 9.45 5.70
C ARG A 98 -3.60 10.67 5.01
N LEU A 99 -4.38 11.34 4.15
CA LEU A 99 -3.90 12.50 3.41
C LEU A 99 -3.42 13.61 4.36
N LEU A 100 -4.13 13.81 5.48
CA LEU A 100 -3.75 14.74 6.53
C LEU A 100 -2.46 14.31 7.24
N VAL A 101 -2.38 13.08 7.71
CA VAL A 101 -1.19 12.54 8.42
C VAL A 101 0.05 12.65 7.55
N VAL A 102 -0.05 12.23 6.29
CA VAL A 102 1.04 12.29 5.33
C VAL A 102 1.49 13.74 5.09
N LYS A 103 0.54 14.68 4.90
CA LYS A 103 0.87 16.11 4.75
C LYS A 103 1.52 16.69 6.01
N CYS A 104 1.05 16.32 7.21
CA CYS A 104 1.63 16.78 8.47
C CYS A 104 3.07 16.27 8.64
N ILE A 105 3.32 14.98 8.39
CA ILE A 105 4.66 14.40 8.44
C ILE A 105 5.56 15.08 7.39
N SER A 106 5.08 15.21 6.15
CA SER A 106 5.81 15.87 5.07
C SER A 106 6.22 17.30 5.45
N HIS A 107 5.31 18.04 6.08
CA HIS A 107 5.58 19.39 6.55
C HIS A 107 6.57 19.43 7.73
N LEU A 108 6.46 18.52 8.69
CA LEU A 108 7.40 18.42 9.81
C LEU A 108 8.82 18.14 9.35
N PHE A 109 8.99 17.26 8.34
CA PHE A 109 10.30 16.94 7.77
C PHE A 109 10.83 17.98 6.78
N SER A 110 10.03 19.00 6.46
CA SER A 110 10.46 20.15 5.65
C SER A 110 11.06 21.31 6.46
N LEU A 111 11.19 21.16 7.78
CA LEU A 111 11.81 22.19 8.63
C LEU A 111 13.27 22.44 8.22
N ASP A 112 13.60 23.70 7.99
CA ASP A 112 14.85 24.14 7.35
C ASP A 112 16.01 24.27 8.35
N VAL A 113 16.14 23.30 9.26
CA VAL A 113 17.26 23.19 10.19
C VAL A 113 18.24 22.14 9.68
N LEU A 114 19.53 22.45 9.74
CA LEU A 114 20.61 21.60 9.19
C LEU A 114 20.53 20.11 9.57
N PRO A 115 20.29 19.73 10.86
CA PRO A 115 20.12 18.31 11.22
C PRO A 115 18.85 17.68 10.62
N MET A 116 17.74 18.42 10.53
CA MET A 116 16.50 17.93 9.94
C MET A 116 16.61 17.75 8.43
N ARG A 117 17.37 18.61 7.74
CA ARG A 117 17.64 18.51 6.30
C ARG A 117 18.42 17.24 5.96
N ILE A 118 19.45 16.92 6.75
CA ILE A 118 20.22 15.68 6.58
C ILE A 118 19.34 14.46 6.86
N LEU A 119 18.56 14.49 7.93
CA LEU A 119 17.64 13.40 8.28
C LEU A 119 16.56 13.20 7.20
N ASN A 120 15.98 14.28 6.69
CA ASN A 120 14.99 14.25 5.61
C ASN A 120 15.57 13.66 4.32
N GLY A 121 16.82 14.01 3.96
CA GLY A 121 17.49 13.43 2.81
C GLY A 121 17.84 11.95 3.01
N ALA A 122 18.42 11.58 4.16
CA ALA A 122 18.79 10.20 4.46
C ALA A 122 17.58 9.26 4.52
N LEU A 123 16.52 9.67 5.24
CA LEU A 123 15.28 8.91 5.29
C LEU A 123 14.58 8.87 3.93
N GLY A 124 14.68 9.94 3.12
CA GLY A 124 14.19 9.96 1.75
C GLY A 124 14.91 8.96 0.85
N ALA A 125 16.23 8.86 0.96
CA ALA A 125 17.05 7.88 0.25
C ALA A 125 16.62 6.44 0.58
N VAL A 126 16.56 6.13 1.87
CA VAL A 126 16.18 4.80 2.35
C VAL A 126 14.75 4.47 1.94
N LEU A 127 13.81 5.39 2.14
CA LEU A 127 12.40 5.16 1.80
C LEU A 127 12.21 5.00 0.29
N MET A 128 12.89 5.79 -0.55
CA MET A 128 12.76 5.68 -2.00
C MET A 128 13.26 4.33 -2.51
N VAL A 129 14.44 3.89 -2.06
CA VAL A 129 14.99 2.58 -2.44
C VAL A 129 14.09 1.47 -1.92
N ALA A 130 13.73 1.50 -0.63
CA ALA A 130 12.89 0.47 -0.02
C ALA A 130 11.52 0.35 -0.70
N ALA A 131 10.94 1.47 -1.10
CA ALA A 131 9.59 1.46 -1.64
C ALA A 131 9.54 1.08 -3.14
N VAL A 132 10.57 1.42 -3.93
CA VAL A 132 10.75 0.83 -5.27
C VAL A 132 11.01 -0.67 -5.16
N PHE A 133 11.78 -1.09 -4.17
CA PHE A 133 12.06 -2.50 -3.91
C PHE A 133 10.79 -3.28 -3.53
N LEU A 134 9.94 -2.70 -2.68
CA LEU A 134 8.64 -3.28 -2.31
C LEU A 134 7.72 -3.39 -3.53
N LEU A 135 7.68 -2.37 -4.40
CA LEU A 135 6.92 -2.43 -5.65
C LEU A 135 7.44 -3.54 -6.57
N LEU A 136 8.77 -3.69 -6.69
CA LEU A 136 9.39 -4.75 -7.46
C LEU A 136 9.02 -6.14 -6.91
N LEU A 137 9.04 -6.34 -5.59
CA LEU A 137 8.57 -7.57 -4.94
C LEU A 137 7.08 -7.82 -5.21
N LEU A 138 6.24 -6.79 -5.19
CA LEU A 138 4.82 -6.92 -5.52
C LEU A 138 4.63 -7.35 -6.98
N VAL A 139 5.37 -6.76 -7.92
CA VAL A 139 5.32 -7.15 -9.35
C VAL A 139 5.77 -8.59 -9.52
N PHE A 140 6.87 -9.00 -8.87
CA PHE A 140 7.32 -10.40 -8.87
C PHE A 140 6.27 -11.36 -8.31
N ALA A 141 5.58 -10.96 -7.24
CA ALA A 141 4.50 -11.76 -6.69
C ALA A 141 3.32 -11.92 -7.67
N ILE A 142 2.97 -10.86 -8.40
CA ILE A 142 1.93 -10.92 -9.45
C ILE A 142 2.39 -11.82 -10.60
N VAL A 143 3.63 -11.67 -11.07
CA VAL A 143 4.20 -12.51 -12.14
C VAL A 143 4.21 -13.99 -11.75
N ALA A 144 4.56 -14.30 -10.49
CA ALA A 144 4.55 -15.66 -9.97
C ALA A 144 3.15 -16.31 -9.94
N VAL A 145 2.08 -15.52 -9.81
CA VAL A 145 0.69 -16.03 -9.92
C VAL A 145 0.37 -16.56 -11.32
N PHE A 146 1.06 -16.09 -12.36
CA PHE A 146 0.90 -16.54 -13.75
C PHE A 146 1.97 -17.56 -14.18
N GLY A 147 2.58 -18.26 -13.22
CA GLY A 147 3.80 -19.08 -13.34
C GLY A 147 3.83 -20.14 -14.45
N ASP A 148 2.68 -20.58 -14.95
CA ASP A 148 2.59 -21.63 -15.98
C ASP A 148 2.69 -21.11 -17.43
N THR A 149 2.75 -19.80 -17.62
CA THR A 149 2.86 -19.23 -18.97
C THR A 149 4.31 -19.25 -19.48
N ALA A 150 4.51 -19.56 -20.76
CA ALA A 150 5.84 -19.58 -21.39
C ALA A 150 6.58 -18.24 -21.24
N ALA A 151 5.86 -17.12 -21.20
CA ALA A 151 6.47 -15.81 -20.98
C ALA A 151 7.11 -15.66 -19.58
N VAL A 152 6.50 -16.25 -18.54
CA VAL A 152 7.01 -16.19 -17.17
C VAL A 152 8.21 -17.11 -16.98
N GLN A 153 8.22 -18.28 -17.64
CA GLN A 153 9.37 -19.19 -17.63
C GLN A 153 10.60 -18.58 -18.31
N ASN A 154 10.42 -18.01 -19.51
CA ASN A 154 11.51 -17.28 -20.21
C ASN A 154 12.01 -16.07 -19.40
N PHE A 155 11.11 -15.37 -18.69
CA PHE A 155 11.50 -14.28 -17.79
C PHE A 155 12.31 -14.79 -16.59
N ALA A 156 11.86 -15.85 -15.93
CA ALA A 156 12.53 -16.44 -14.77
C ALA A 156 13.94 -16.94 -15.12
N GLU A 157 14.10 -17.61 -16.26
CA GLU A 157 15.40 -18.04 -16.79
C GLU A 157 16.32 -16.83 -17.08
N SER A 158 15.78 -15.73 -17.60
CA SER A 158 16.56 -14.53 -17.93
C SER A 158 17.14 -13.80 -16.70
N ILE A 159 16.55 -14.00 -15.53
CA ILE A 159 16.98 -13.40 -14.25
C ILE A 159 17.64 -14.40 -13.30
N GLU A 160 17.70 -15.68 -13.70
CA GLU A 160 18.27 -16.75 -12.88
C GLU A 160 19.76 -16.51 -12.58
N GLY A 161 20.18 -16.75 -11.33
CA GLY A 161 21.55 -16.50 -10.88
C GLY A 161 21.94 -15.04 -10.67
N THR A 162 20.98 -14.10 -10.76
CA THR A 162 21.17 -12.67 -10.44
C THR A 162 20.52 -12.32 -9.10
N PHE A 163 20.84 -11.15 -8.54
CA PHE A 163 20.17 -10.61 -7.34
C PHE A 163 18.65 -10.55 -7.50
N LEU A 164 18.15 -10.17 -8.68
CA LEU A 164 16.71 -10.15 -8.98
C LEU A 164 16.12 -11.57 -9.00
N GLY A 165 16.85 -12.56 -9.50
CA GLY A 165 16.44 -13.96 -9.44
C GLY A 165 16.34 -14.50 -8.01
N THR A 166 17.28 -14.13 -7.14
CA THR A 166 17.21 -14.48 -5.70
C THR A 166 15.99 -13.84 -5.03
N LEU A 167 15.64 -12.59 -5.38
CA LEU A 167 14.46 -11.92 -4.84
C LEU A 167 13.14 -12.47 -5.39
N TYR A 168 13.13 -12.89 -6.65
CA TYR A 168 11.98 -13.54 -7.26
C TYR A 168 11.68 -14.88 -6.58
N THR A 169 12.71 -15.69 -6.35
CA THR A 169 12.60 -17.02 -5.73
C THR A 169 12.27 -16.96 -4.23
N HIS A 170 12.86 -16.03 -3.49
CA HIS A 170 12.66 -15.87 -2.04
C HIS A 170 11.73 -14.71 -1.69
N ASN A 171 10.75 -14.43 -2.54
CA ASN A 171 9.85 -13.29 -2.36
C ASN A 171 8.99 -13.47 -1.10
N PRO A 172 9.07 -12.58 -0.09
CA PRO A 172 8.24 -12.66 1.11
C PRO A 172 6.77 -12.31 0.83
N VAL A 173 6.47 -11.64 -0.28
CA VAL A 173 5.11 -11.28 -0.68
C VAL A 173 4.49 -12.44 -1.46
N GLN A 174 3.88 -13.39 -0.76
CA GLN A 174 3.19 -14.53 -1.37
C GLN A 174 1.70 -14.22 -1.57
N LEU A 175 1.35 -13.71 -2.75
CA LEU A 175 -0.05 -13.47 -3.13
C LEU A 175 -0.84 -14.79 -3.31
N SER A 176 -0.15 -15.91 -3.58
CA SER A 176 -0.76 -17.24 -3.64
C SER A 176 -1.41 -17.67 -2.33
N ALA A 177 -0.92 -17.22 -1.17
CA ALA A 177 -1.57 -17.50 0.13
C ALA A 177 -2.87 -16.70 0.33
N ILE A 178 -3.04 -15.58 -0.36
CA ILE A 178 -4.19 -14.68 -0.24
C ILE A 178 -5.24 -14.96 -1.33
N PHE A 179 -4.80 -15.27 -2.56
CA PHE A 179 -5.67 -15.51 -3.71
C PHE A 179 -5.76 -16.98 -4.12
N GLY A 180 -4.82 -17.84 -3.71
CA GLY A 180 -4.82 -19.29 -3.99
C GLY A 180 -5.70 -20.12 -3.06
N GLY A 181 -6.34 -19.50 -2.06
CA GLY A 181 -7.41 -20.13 -1.27
C GLY A 181 -8.73 -20.30 -2.03
N ALA A 182 -8.82 -19.81 -3.28
CA ALA A 182 -10.00 -19.96 -4.14
C ALA A 182 -9.85 -21.08 -5.20
N ALA A 183 -8.95 -22.04 -4.96
CA ALA A 183 -8.86 -23.27 -5.74
C ALA A 183 -8.71 -24.48 -4.79
N ALA A 184 -9.80 -24.80 -4.10
CA ALA A 184 -10.06 -26.14 -3.57
C ALA A 184 -11.53 -26.46 -3.83
#